data_AF-A0A136LD60-F1
#
_entry.id   AF-A0A136LD60-F1
#
_cell.length_a   1.000
_cell.length_b   1.000
_cell.length_c   1.000
_cell.angle_alpha   90.00
_cell.angle_beta   90.00
_cell.angle_gamma   90.00
#
_symmetry.space_group_name_H-M   'P 1'
#
loop_
_entity.id
_entity.type
_entity.pdbx_description
1 polymer ?
#
loop_
_entity_poly.entity_id
_entity_poly.type
_entity_poly.pdbx_seq_one_letter_code
_entity_poly.pdbx_strand_id
1 'polypeptide(L)'
;MIGRAYERFTLFLGPERLRALFLLIASTGLLSLILNVIVNDFEWVRPAQTLLVLVALIGAAIIIGGRLDNQERARWIAILAPAIGLIVLGVVVIPQFSLVLFGGALGWVVAGLILFRPRTPSGYQKAVKALKKGDLELAVQEMDQVIKDDPDDPNHYRFRAELLRLWGKIRSRAA
;
A
#
# COMPACT_ATOMS: atom_id res chain seq x y z
N MET A 1 0.31 -22.59 -1.45
CA MET A 1 0.40 -21.23 -0.85
C MET A 1 0.20 -20.11 -1.87
N ILE A 2 0.71 -20.25 -3.11
CA ILE A 2 0.63 -19.24 -4.18
C ILE A 2 -0.80 -18.80 -4.53
N GLY A 3 -1.76 -19.74 -4.64
CA GLY A 3 -3.16 -19.42 -4.98
C GLY A 3 -3.83 -18.43 -4.02
N ARG A 4 -3.61 -18.58 -2.71
CA ARG A 4 -4.16 -17.66 -1.69
C ARG A 4 -3.60 -16.24 -1.77
N ALA A 5 -2.33 -16.11 -2.15
CA ALA A 5 -1.70 -14.80 -2.32
C ALA A 5 -2.23 -14.11 -3.58
N TYR A 6 -2.40 -14.86 -4.67
CA TYR A 6 -2.97 -14.38 -5.91
C TYR A 6 -4.41 -13.88 -5.73
N GLU A 7 -5.28 -14.68 -5.10
CA GLU A 7 -6.67 -14.27 -4.82
C GLU A 7 -6.74 -13.00 -3.96
N ARG A 8 -5.89 -12.89 -2.93
CA ARG A 8 -5.84 -11.67 -2.12
C ARG A 8 -5.39 -10.47 -2.93
N PHE A 9 -4.42 -10.64 -3.82
CA PHE A 9 -3.91 -9.56 -4.65
C PHE A 9 -4.94 -9.11 -5.70
N THR A 10 -5.66 -10.05 -6.32
CA THR A 10 -6.72 -9.73 -7.29
C THR A 10 -7.90 -9.05 -6.62
N LEU A 11 -8.32 -9.51 -5.44
CA LEU A 11 -9.31 -8.83 -4.61
C LEU A 11 -8.82 -7.45 -4.16
N PHE A 12 -7.55 -7.35 -3.76
CA PHE A 12 -6.96 -6.12 -3.32
C PHE A 12 -6.93 -5.07 -4.42
N LEU A 13 -6.49 -5.35 -5.65
CA LEU A 13 -6.41 -4.35 -6.73
C LEU A 13 -7.72 -4.10 -7.46
N GLY A 14 -8.59 -5.11 -7.53
CA GLY A 14 -9.75 -5.10 -8.41
C GLY A 14 -9.40 -5.37 -9.88
N PRO A 15 -10.40 -5.71 -10.71
CA PRO A 15 -10.19 -6.21 -12.08
C PRO A 15 -9.57 -5.17 -13.01
N GLU A 16 -10.02 -3.91 -12.93
CA GLU A 16 -9.54 -2.84 -13.82
C GLU A 16 -8.06 -2.52 -13.63
N ARG A 17 -7.63 -2.33 -12.37
CA ARG A 17 -6.23 -2.01 -12.06
C ARG A 17 -5.31 -3.20 -12.32
N LEU A 18 -5.79 -4.42 -12.10
CA LEU A 18 -5.03 -5.63 -12.40
C LEU A 18 -4.80 -5.78 -13.91
N ARG A 19 -5.83 -5.50 -14.73
CA ARG A 19 -5.69 -5.43 -16.19
C ARG A 19 -4.71 -4.33 -16.61
N ALA A 20 -4.82 -3.14 -16.03
CA ALA A 20 -3.91 -2.04 -16.32
C ALA A 20 -2.45 -2.40 -15.98
N LEU A 21 -2.21 -3.02 -14.81
CA LEU A 21 -0.88 -3.48 -14.40
C LEU A 21 -0.33 -4.54 -15.37
N PHE A 22 -1.18 -5.50 -15.74
CA PHE A 22 -0.80 -6.53 -16.71
C PHE A 22 -0.46 -5.93 -18.08
N LEU A 23 -1.31 -5.05 -18.61
CA LEU A 23 -1.08 -4.39 -19.90
C LEU A 23 0.19 -3.53 -19.87
N LEU A 24 0.45 -2.82 -18.78
CA LEU A 24 1.67 -2.03 -18.60
C LEU A 24 2.91 -2.92 -18.68
N ILE A 25 2.97 -3.99 -17.89
CA ILE A 25 4.14 -4.89 -17.86
C ILE A 25 4.28 -5.64 -19.18
N ALA A 26 3.18 -6.15 -19.74
CA ALA A 26 3.19 -6.89 -20.99
C ALA A 26 3.62 -6.01 -22.17
N SER A 27 3.11 -4.78 -22.27
CA SER A 27 3.48 -3.87 -23.36
C SER A 27 4.93 -3.40 -23.26
N THR A 28 5.37 -2.95 -22.09
CA THR A 28 6.76 -2.52 -21.87
C THR A 28 7.75 -3.66 -22.04
N GLY A 29 7.42 -4.86 -21.55
CA GLY A 29 8.22 -6.07 -21.72
C GLY A 29 8.30 -6.50 -23.20
N LEU A 30 7.16 -6.54 -23.90
CA LEU A 30 7.11 -6.91 -25.32
C LEU A 30 7.90 -5.92 -26.18
N LEU A 31 7.74 -4.61 -25.96
CA LEU A 31 8.53 -3.59 -26.65
C LEU A 31 10.03 -3.76 -26.39
N SER A 32 10.41 -4.04 -25.14
CA SER A 32 11.81 -4.29 -24.78
C SER A 32 12.39 -5.51 -25.51
N LEU A 33 11.60 -6.58 -25.65
CA LEU A 33 12.00 -7.78 -26.40
C LEU A 33 12.12 -7.52 -27.91
N ILE A 34 11.21 -6.73 -28.49
CA ILE A 34 11.29 -6.33 -29.90
C ILE A 34 12.56 -5.50 -30.14
N LEU A 35 12.81 -4.53 -29.27
CA LEU A 35 14.00 -3.69 -29.31
C LEU A 35 15.30 -4.51 -29.17
N ASN A 36 15.25 -5.62 -28.44
CA ASN A 36 16.42 -6.48 -28.25
C ASN A 36 16.96 -7.06 -29.57
N VAL A 37 16.13 -7.19 -30.61
CA VAL A 37 16.56 -7.68 -31.93
C VAL A 37 17.59 -6.75 -32.56
N ILE A 38 17.46 -5.43 -32.35
CA ILE A 38 18.29 -4.39 -32.97
C ILE A 38 19.27 -3.74 -32.00
N VAL A 39 19.47 -4.35 -30.82
CA VAL A 39 20.25 -3.76 -29.71
C VAL A 39 21.74 -3.57 -30.03
N ASN A 40 22.28 -4.37 -30.95
CA ASN A 40 23.66 -4.28 -31.39
C ASN A 40 23.83 -3.34 -32.59
N ASP A 41 22.74 -2.98 -33.27
CA ASP A 41 22.75 -2.16 -34.47
C ASP A 41 22.61 -0.66 -34.13
N PHE A 42 21.98 -0.34 -33.00
CA PHE A 42 21.71 1.03 -32.60
C PHE A 42 21.96 1.29 -31.11
N GLU A 43 22.81 2.27 -30.80
CA GLU A 43 23.18 2.61 -29.42
C GLU A 43 22.02 3.17 -28.58
N TRP A 44 21.02 3.79 -29.21
CA TRP A 44 19.86 4.37 -28.52
C TRP A 44 18.91 3.32 -27.92
N VAL A 45 19.04 2.07 -28.35
CA VAL A 45 18.15 0.97 -27.92
C VAL A 45 18.30 0.69 -26.42
N ARG A 46 19.54 0.70 -25.89
CA ARG A 46 19.78 0.44 -24.46
C ARG A 46 19.17 1.53 -23.56
N PRO A 47 19.36 2.84 -23.84
CA PRO A 47 18.61 3.90 -23.16
C PRO A 47 17.10 3.76 -23.28
N ALA A 48 16.56 3.41 -24.45
CA ALA A 48 15.12 3.23 -24.64
C ALA A 48 14.56 2.06 -23.81
N GLN A 49 15.26 0.93 -23.76
CA GLN A 49 14.91 -0.20 -22.90
C GLN A 49 14.97 0.18 -21.41
N THR A 50 15.95 0.98 -21.01
CA THR A 50 16.04 1.50 -19.63
C THR A 50 14.84 2.38 -19.30
N LEU A 51 14.42 3.26 -20.22
CA LEU A 51 13.22 4.08 -20.08
C LEU A 51 11.95 3.22 -19.96
N LEU A 52 11.82 2.17 -20.77
CA LEU A 52 10.68 1.23 -20.68
C LEU A 52 10.60 0.57 -19.30
N VAL A 53 11.73 0.17 -18.72
CA VAL A 53 11.78 -0.38 -17.36
C VAL A 53 11.35 0.67 -16.34
N LEU A 54 11.83 1.90 -16.44
CA LEU A 54 11.40 2.98 -15.54
C LEU A 54 9.90 3.26 -15.64
N VAL A 55 9.36 3.30 -16.86
CA VAL A 55 7.91 3.45 -17.09
C VAL A 55 7.13 2.30 -16.46
N ALA A 56 7.59 1.06 -16.61
CA ALA A 56 6.96 -0.10 -16.01
C ALA A 56 6.95 -0.02 -14.47
N LEU A 57 8.09 0.32 -13.87
CA LEU A 57 8.23 0.42 -12.42
C LEU A 57 7.39 1.57 -11.84
N ILE A 58 7.49 2.76 -12.42
CA ILE A 58 6.74 3.95 -11.98
C ILE A 58 5.23 3.73 -12.18
N GLY A 59 4.82 3.24 -13.36
CA GLY A 59 3.42 2.96 -13.65
C GLY A 59 2.85 1.88 -12.72
N ALA A 60 3.61 0.83 -12.42
CA ALA A 60 3.21 -0.18 -11.45
C ALA A 60 3.04 0.41 -10.04
N ALA A 61 4.00 1.25 -9.61
CA ALA A 61 3.92 1.94 -8.32
C ALA A 61 2.69 2.87 -8.23
N ILE A 62 2.33 3.58 -9.30
CA ILE A 62 1.14 4.43 -9.36
C ILE A 62 -0.14 3.59 -9.32
N ILE A 63 -0.21 2.49 -10.08
CA ILE A 63 -1.40 1.63 -10.14
C ILE A 63 -1.68 0.96 -8.79
N ILE A 64 -0.63 0.40 -8.17
CA ILE A 64 -0.69 -0.27 -6.87
C ILE A 64 -0.90 0.76 -5.75
N GLY A 65 -0.08 1.80 -5.72
CA GLY A 65 -0.14 2.86 -4.72
C GLY A 65 -1.48 3.59 -4.75
N GLY A 66 -2.06 3.80 -5.94
CA GLY A 66 -3.37 4.40 -6.12
C GLY A 66 -4.55 3.61 -5.55
N ARG A 67 -4.33 2.39 -5.04
CA ARG A 67 -5.32 1.57 -4.33
C ARG A 67 -5.20 1.68 -2.82
N LEU A 68 -4.01 2.03 -2.31
CA LEU A 68 -3.75 2.17 -0.88
C LEU A 68 -4.56 3.35 -0.32
N ASP A 69 -4.90 3.28 0.96
CA ASP A 69 -5.44 4.43 1.68
C ASP A 69 -4.38 5.54 1.82
N ASN A 70 -4.78 6.79 2.00
CA ASN A 70 -3.90 7.94 2.08
C ASN A 70 -2.86 7.79 3.22
N GLN A 71 -3.26 7.25 4.37
CA GLN A 71 -2.34 7.01 5.49
C GLN A 71 -1.32 5.91 5.14
N GLU A 72 -1.78 4.85 4.47
CA GLU A 72 -0.89 3.77 4.02
C GLU A 72 0.09 4.24 2.95
N ARG A 73 -0.36 5.08 2.00
CA ARG A 73 0.51 5.72 1.00
C ARG A 73 1.55 6.58 1.68
N ALA A 74 1.15 7.46 2.59
CA ALA A 74 2.06 8.34 3.32
C ALA A 74 3.11 7.53 4.11
N ARG A 75 2.70 6.44 4.76
CA ARG A 75 3.60 5.49 5.42
C ARG A 75 4.62 4.93 4.44
N TRP A 76 4.18 4.38 3.32
CA TRP A 76 5.09 3.79 2.34
C TRP A 76 6.03 4.83 1.71
N ILE A 77 5.55 6.06 1.50
CA ILE A 77 6.38 7.18 1.05
C ILE A 77 7.44 7.51 2.11
N ALA A 78 7.08 7.61 3.39
CA ALA A 78 8.04 7.88 4.47
C ALA A 78 9.10 6.78 4.61
N ILE A 79 8.75 5.52 4.33
CA ILE A 79 9.68 4.38 4.35
C ILE A 79 10.57 4.40 3.10
N LEU A 80 9.99 4.55 1.91
CA LEU A 80 10.70 4.33 0.64
C LEU A 80 11.41 5.56 0.11
N ALA A 81 10.85 6.76 0.26
CA ALA A 81 11.43 7.98 -0.33
C ALA A 81 12.86 8.27 0.17
N PRO A 82 13.17 8.18 1.48
CA PRO A 82 14.54 8.38 1.95
C PRO A 82 15.49 7.28 1.47
N ALA A 83 15.02 6.02 1.44
CA ALA A 83 15.83 4.90 0.94
C ALA A 83 16.17 5.07 -0.54
N ILE A 84 15.18 5.44 -1.36
CA ILE A 84 15.39 5.76 -2.78
C ILE A 84 16.34 6.95 -2.92
N GLY A 85 16.17 8.00 -2.10
CA GLY A 85 17.07 9.16 -2.09
C GLY A 85 18.53 8.77 -1.82
N LEU A 86 18.77 7.90 -0.83
CA LEU A 86 20.12 7.39 -0.54
C LEU A 86 20.70 6.57 -1.69
N ILE A 87 19.89 5.72 -2.32
CA ILE A 87 20.32 4.93 -3.48
C ILE A 87 20.70 5.85 -4.65
N VAL A 88 19.85 6.81 -4.97
CA VAL A 88 20.09 7.78 -6.06
C VAL A 88 21.35 8.60 -5.76
N LEU A 89 21.51 9.08 -4.52
CA LEU A 89 22.70 9.80 -4.08
C LEU A 89 23.96 8.95 -4.27
N GLY A 90 23.91 7.66 -3.90
CA GLY A 90 25.03 6.73 -3.98
C GLY A 90 25.35 6.22 -5.37
N VAL A 91 24.46 6.37 -6.34
CA VAL A 91 24.72 6.00 -7.75
C VAL A 91 25.14 7.21 -8.57
N VAL A 92 24.51 8.37 -8.35
CA VAL A 92 24.62 9.52 -9.26
C VAL A 92 25.53 10.62 -8.71
N VAL A 93 25.45 10.91 -7.41
CA VAL A 93 26.05 12.12 -6.82
C VAL A 93 27.39 11.81 -6.16
N ILE A 94 27.46 10.74 -5.36
CA ILE A 94 28.64 10.41 -4.56
C ILE A 94 28.95 8.89 -4.59
N PRO A 95 29.38 8.34 -5.74
CA PRO A 95 29.53 6.89 -5.95
C PRO A 95 30.51 6.19 -5.01
N GLN A 96 31.52 6.91 -4.53
CA GLN A 96 32.52 6.40 -3.59
C GLN A 96 31.93 5.99 -2.23
N PHE A 97 30.74 6.49 -1.86
CA PHE A 97 30.03 6.09 -0.63
C PHE A 97 28.85 5.16 -0.91
N SER A 98 28.73 4.60 -2.12
CA SER A 98 27.64 3.70 -2.51
C SER A 98 27.37 2.59 -1.50
N LEU A 99 28.41 1.90 -1.02
CA LEU A 99 28.27 0.82 -0.03
C LEU A 99 27.60 1.30 1.26
N VAL A 100 28.03 2.45 1.80
CA VAL A 100 27.48 3.03 3.02
C VAL A 100 26.04 3.51 2.78
N LEU A 101 25.77 4.14 1.65
CA LEU A 101 24.45 4.67 1.32
C LEU A 101 23.43 3.54 1.06
N PHE A 102 23.84 2.43 0.44
CA PHE A 102 23.00 1.25 0.30
C PHE A 102 22.73 0.60 1.66
N GLY A 103 23.75 0.50 2.52
CA GLY A 103 23.57 0.07 3.91
C GLY A 103 22.58 0.96 4.66
N GLY A 104 22.69 2.28 4.50
CA GLY A 104 21.76 3.26 5.06
C GLY A 104 20.34 3.14 4.51
N ALA A 105 20.19 2.91 3.20
CA ALA A 105 18.89 2.71 2.57
C ALA A 105 18.19 1.46 3.13
N LEU A 106 18.92 0.34 3.22
CA LEU A 106 18.41 -0.90 3.83
C LEU A 106 18.07 -0.69 5.31
N GLY A 107 18.97 -0.05 6.07
CA GLY A 107 18.76 0.28 7.47
C GLY A 107 17.53 1.15 7.68
N TRP A 108 17.31 2.15 6.82
CA TRP A 108 16.13 3.01 6.87
C TRP A 108 14.84 2.25 6.58
N VAL A 109 14.82 1.36 5.58
CA VAL A 109 13.64 0.54 5.30
C VAL A 109 13.29 -0.31 6.52
N VAL A 110 14.27 -0.97 7.14
CA VAL A 110 14.05 -1.78 8.36
C VAL A 110 13.56 -0.90 9.52
N ALA A 111 14.21 0.23 9.76
CA ALA A 111 13.80 1.18 10.80
C ALA A 111 12.38 1.69 10.56
N GLY A 112 12.06 2.09 9.33
CA GLY A 112 10.75 2.58 8.93
C GLY A 112 9.63 1.54 9.12
N LEU A 113 9.90 0.27 8.81
CA LEU A 113 8.94 -0.82 9.06
C LEU A 113 8.62 -1.00 10.55
N ILE A 114 9.55 -0.65 11.44
CA ILE A 114 9.35 -0.71 12.90
C ILE A 114 8.68 0.57 13.41
N LEU A 115 9.15 1.74 12.95
CA LEU A 115 8.71 3.06 13.42
C LEU A 115 7.29 3.41 12.94
N PHE A 116 6.97 3.07 11.69
CA PHE A 116 5.69 3.45 11.05
C PHE A 116 4.67 2.31 11.04
N ARG A 117 4.65 1.45 12.07
CA ARG A 117 3.63 0.40 12.18
C ARG A 117 2.22 1.00 12.16
N PRO A 118 1.26 0.40 11.43
CA PRO A 118 -0.14 0.81 11.48
C PRO A 118 -0.64 0.74 12.92
N ARG A 119 -0.96 1.89 13.50
CA ARG A 119 -1.61 1.96 14.81
C ARG A 119 -3.09 1.75 14.58
N THR A 120 -3.67 0.72 15.20
CA THR A 120 -5.14 0.62 15.28
C THR A 120 -5.67 1.89 15.92
N PRO A 121 -6.64 2.60 15.32
CA PRO A 121 -7.23 3.78 15.94
C PRO A 121 -7.68 3.44 17.35
N SER A 122 -7.34 4.26 18.34
CA SER A 122 -7.68 3.97 19.74
C SER A 122 -9.18 3.76 19.95
N GLY A 123 -10.02 4.39 19.10
CA GLY A 123 -11.46 4.21 19.14
C GLY A 123 -11.92 2.77 18.88
N TYR A 124 -11.23 1.99 18.02
CA TYR A 124 -11.54 0.56 17.87
C TYR A 124 -11.28 -0.22 19.16
N GLN A 125 -10.17 0.06 19.85
CA GLN A 125 -9.86 -0.62 21.12
C GLN A 125 -10.88 -0.27 22.20
N LYS A 126 -11.26 1.02 22.28
CA LYS A 126 -12.28 1.50 23.20
C LYS A 126 -13.65 0.90 22.89
N ALA A 127 -14.05 0.84 21.62
CA ALA A 127 -15.31 0.24 21.19
C ALA A 127 -15.38 -1.26 21.55
N VAL A 128 -14.31 -2.02 21.31
CA VAL A 128 -14.23 -3.44 21.72
C VAL A 128 -14.28 -3.59 23.25
N LYS A 129 -13.65 -2.69 24.00
CA LYS A 129 -13.69 -2.71 25.46
C LYS A 129 -15.09 -2.39 25.99
N ALA A 130 -15.80 -1.43 25.40
CA ALA A 130 -17.17 -1.09 25.73
C ALA A 130 -18.13 -2.25 25.39
N LEU A 131 -17.96 -2.87 24.21
CA LEU A 131 -18.68 -4.08 23.82
C LEU A 131 -18.52 -5.22 24.84
N LYS A 132 -17.30 -5.48 25.32
CA LYS A 132 -17.02 -6.49 26.36
C LYS A 132 -17.73 -6.20 27.69
N LYS A 133 -18.00 -4.92 27.97
CA LYS A 133 -18.75 -4.48 29.16
C LYS A 133 -20.27 -4.49 28.94
N GLY A 134 -20.74 -4.81 27.74
CA GLY A 134 -22.15 -4.74 27.36
C GLY A 134 -22.62 -3.33 27.00
N ASP A 135 -21.73 -2.34 27.01
CA ASP A 135 -22.05 -0.95 26.70
C ASP A 135 -21.95 -0.70 25.19
N LEU A 136 -23.03 -1.05 24.49
CA LEU A 136 -23.13 -0.93 23.04
C LEU A 136 -23.31 0.51 22.57
N GLU A 137 -23.91 1.36 23.39
CA GLU A 137 -24.09 2.77 23.08
C GLU A 137 -22.72 3.47 23.04
N LEU A 138 -21.91 3.28 24.08
CA LEU A 138 -20.54 3.81 24.10
C LEU A 138 -19.69 3.22 22.98
N ALA A 139 -19.85 1.93 22.65
CA ALA A 139 -19.12 1.30 21.55
C ALA A 139 -19.43 1.96 20.19
N VAL A 140 -20.69 2.32 19.94
CA VAL A 140 -21.10 3.03 18.72
C VAL A 140 -20.56 4.46 18.72
N GLN A 141 -20.61 5.17 19.85
CA GLN A 141 -20.08 6.54 19.96
C GLN A 141 -18.56 6.60 19.69
N GLU A 142 -17.79 5.65 20.23
CA GLU A 142 -16.34 5.58 19.96
C GLU A 142 -16.07 5.31 18.47
N MET A 143 -16.90 4.52 17.81
CA MET A 143 -16.81 4.30 16.35
C MET A 143 -17.25 5.51 15.53
N ASP A 144 -18.19 6.33 16.02
CA ASP A 144 -18.52 7.61 15.38
C ASP A 144 -17.30 8.54 15.38
N GLN A 145 -16.50 8.53 16.45
CA GLN A 145 -15.26 9.32 16.49
C GLN A 145 -14.21 8.78 15.50
N VAL A 146 -14.05 7.46 15.39
CA VAL A 146 -13.15 6.85 14.39
C VAL A 146 -13.55 7.24 12.97
N ILE A 147 -14.85 7.24 12.66
CA ILE A 147 -15.36 7.65 11.34
C ILE A 147 -15.15 9.15 11.09
N LYS A 148 -15.26 10.00 12.12
CA LYS A 148 -14.96 11.43 11.98
C LYS A 148 -13.48 11.68 11.70
N ASP A 149 -12.61 10.93 12.37
CA ASP A 149 -11.16 11.06 12.25
C ASP A 149 -10.66 10.49 10.91
N ASP A 150 -11.30 9.44 10.39
CA ASP A 150 -10.96 8.75 9.15
C ASP A 150 -12.22 8.33 8.37
N PRO A 151 -12.86 9.24 7.62
CA PRO A 151 -14.14 8.97 6.96
C PRO A 151 -14.02 8.09 5.71
N ASP A 152 -12.81 7.86 5.20
CA ASP A 152 -12.60 7.23 3.89
C ASP A 152 -12.48 5.70 3.97
N ASP A 153 -12.32 5.11 5.17
CA ASP A 153 -12.24 3.66 5.36
C ASP A 153 -13.64 3.00 5.48
N PRO A 154 -14.09 2.19 4.49
CA PRO A 154 -15.37 1.48 4.54
C PRO A 154 -15.48 0.51 5.72
N ASN A 155 -14.36 0.04 6.27
CA ASN A 155 -14.35 -0.89 7.40
C ASN A 155 -14.89 -0.24 8.68
N HIS A 156 -14.76 1.08 8.83
CA HIS A 156 -15.26 1.81 10.00
C HIS A 156 -16.79 1.76 10.04
N TYR A 157 -17.44 2.01 8.91
CA TYR A 157 -18.89 1.90 8.75
C TYR A 157 -19.38 0.47 8.92
N ARG A 158 -18.65 -0.50 8.36
CA ARG A 158 -19.01 -1.93 8.50
C ARG A 158 -19.01 -2.37 9.96
N PHE A 159 -17.95 -2.06 10.70
CA PHE A 159 -17.86 -2.44 12.11
C PHE A 159 -18.94 -1.75 12.96
N ARG A 160 -19.21 -0.46 12.71
CA ARG A 160 -20.32 0.26 13.34
C ARG A 160 -21.68 -0.37 13.04
N ALA A 161 -21.92 -0.78 11.79
CA ALA A 161 -23.16 -1.46 11.41
C ALA A 161 -23.32 -2.80 12.13
N GLU A 162 -22.23 -3.56 12.34
CA GLU A 162 -22.24 -4.78 13.13
C GLU A 162 -22.58 -4.51 14.61
N LEU A 163 -22.06 -3.43 15.20
CA LEU A 163 -22.40 -3.00 16.56
C LEU A 163 -23.90 -2.63 16.68
N LEU A 164 -24.43 -1.83 15.74
CA LEU A 164 -25.85 -1.46 15.72
C LEU A 164 -26.76 -2.68 15.56
N ARG A 165 -26.35 -3.65 14.72
CA ARG A 165 -27.09 -4.91 14.55
C ARG A 165 -27.14 -5.72 15.86
N LEU A 166 -26.02 -5.80 16.58
CA LEU A 166 -25.96 -6.45 17.89
C LEU A 166 -26.86 -5.73 18.90
N TRP A 167 -26.83 -4.40 18.92
CA TRP A 167 -27.64 -3.60 19.82
C TRP A 167 -29.14 -3.77 19.59
N GLY A 168 -29.58 -3.74 18.32
CA GLY A 168 -30.96 -4.00 17.96
C GLY A 168 -31.42 -5.41 18.37
N LYS A 169 -30.58 -6.42 18.17
CA LYS A 169 -30.88 -7.82 18.53
C LYS A 169 -30.99 -8.04 20.04
N ILE A 170 -30.20 -7.33 20.85
CA ILE A 170 -30.27 -7.43 22.31
C ILE A 170 -31.52 -6.72 22.82
N ARG A 171 -31.82 -5.54 22.30
CA ARG A 171 -33.03 -4.79 22.67
C ARG A 171 -34.31 -5.55 22.32
N SER A 172 -34.36 -6.20 21.16
CA SER A 172 -35.53 -7.00 20.76
C SER A 172 -35.73 -8.28 21.56
N ARG A 173 -34.73 -8.75 22.31
CA ARG A 173 -34.83 -9.92 23.21
C ARG A 173 -35.16 -9.54 24.66
N ALA A 174 -35.03 -8.26 25.01
CA ALA A 174 -35.28 -7.74 26.35
C ALA A 174 -36.68 -7.10 26.50
N ALA A 175 -37.43 -6.99 25.39
CA ALA A 175 -38.84 -6.59 25.34
C ALA A 175 -39.72 -7.83 25.18
#